data_AF-A0A5Q4EHT7-F1
#
_entry.id   AF-A0A5Q4EHT7-F1
#
_cell.length_a   1.000
_cell.length_b   1.000
_cell.length_c   1.000
_cell.angle_alpha   90.00
_cell.angle_beta   90.00
_cell.angle_gamma   90.00
#
_symmetry.space_group_name_H-M   'P 1'
#
loop_
_entity.id
_entity.type
_entity.pdbx_description
1 polymer ?
#
loop_
_entity_poly.entity_id
_entity_poly.type
_entity_poly.pdbx_seq_one_letter_code
_entity_poly.pdbx_strand_id
1 'polypeptide(L)'
;MSRVNRRRFLMTAGTAAAGTVLLHACSPNGSNQASDTPTDVAIDPADAPETATARLGFIALTDSAPLIIAKVKGFYDKYGMTDVSVEKQASWGTTRDNLVLGSGGGGIDGAHILTPMPYLISKGIVTDGREVPMYIVARLNVNGQGISLSNDYLDTNVGLDSSVLKDVFAQRKSAGNELRAAMTFPGGTHDMWIR
;
A
#
# COMPACT_ATOMS: atom_id res chain seq x y z
N MET A 1 54.48 -5.03 11.74
CA MET A 1 53.75 -6.26 11.33
C MET A 1 53.77 -7.27 12.47
N SER A 2 52.72 -7.29 13.29
CA SER A 2 52.59 -8.20 14.44
C SER A 2 51.78 -9.42 14.02
N ARG A 3 52.39 -10.62 14.07
CA ARG A 3 51.76 -11.89 13.70
C ARG A 3 50.92 -12.40 14.87
N VAL A 4 49.61 -12.21 14.82
CA VAL A 4 48.67 -12.84 15.77
C VAL A 4 48.62 -14.35 15.48
N ASN A 5 49.02 -15.15 16.46
CA ASN A 5 49.12 -16.61 16.35
C ASN A 5 47.72 -17.26 16.46
N ARG A 6 47.26 -17.94 15.41
CA ARG A 6 45.95 -18.61 15.30
C ARG A 6 45.61 -19.52 16.49
N ARG A 7 46.60 -20.15 17.13
CA ARG A 7 46.39 -21.00 18.32
C ARG A 7 45.98 -20.19 19.56
N ARG A 8 46.44 -18.94 19.69
CA ARG A 8 46.11 -18.06 20.82
C ARG A 8 44.70 -17.49 20.67
N PHE A 9 44.25 -17.20 19.45
CA PHE A 9 42.89 -16.75 19.16
C PHE A 9 41.83 -17.83 19.47
N LEU A 10 42.08 -19.09 19.10
CA LEU A 10 41.15 -20.19 19.38
C LEU A 10 41.07 -20.54 20.87
N MET A 11 42.14 -20.38 21.64
CA MET A 11 42.09 -20.56 23.10
C MET A 11 41.35 -19.42 23.83
N THR A 12 41.41 -18.19 23.32
CA THR A 12 40.68 -17.05 23.92
C THR A 12 39.20 -17.01 23.51
N ALA A 13 38.82 -17.58 22.36
CA ALA A 13 37.43 -17.68 21.94
C ALA A 13 36.66 -18.85 22.60
N GLY A 14 37.37 -19.87 23.09
CA GLY A 14 36.76 -21.05 23.73
C GLY A 14 36.29 -20.83 25.18
N THR A 15 36.83 -19.84 25.89
CA THR A 15 36.53 -19.60 27.31
C THR A 15 35.40 -18.59 27.56
N ALA A 16 34.85 -17.96 26.51
CA ALA A 16 33.69 -17.06 26.63
C ALA A 16 32.33 -17.76 26.48
N ALA A 17 32.29 -19.05 26.10
CA ALA A 17 31.06 -19.77 25.78
C ALA A 17 30.58 -20.76 26.86
N ALA A 18 31.25 -20.86 28.01
CA ALA A 18 30.88 -21.79 29.10
C ALA A 18 30.47 -21.08 30.42
N GLY A 19 30.33 -19.75 30.41
CA GLY A 19 30.06 -18.95 31.62
C GLY A 19 28.64 -18.41 31.79
N THR A 20 27.77 -18.49 30.78
CA THR A 20 26.43 -17.85 30.81
C THR A 20 25.25 -18.82 30.85
N VAL A 21 25.48 -20.13 30.97
CA VAL A 21 24.39 -21.15 30.97
C VAL A 21 24.00 -21.62 32.39
N LEU A 22 24.63 -21.12 33.47
CA LEU A 22 24.35 -21.61 34.84
C LEU A 22 23.70 -20.59 35.80
N LEU A 23 23.16 -19.46 35.32
CA LEU A 23 22.48 -18.48 36.18
C LEU A 23 20.99 -18.26 35.88
N HIS A 24 20.32 -19.20 35.21
CA HIS A 24 18.87 -19.12 34.93
C HIS A 24 18.04 -20.29 35.45
N ALA A 25 18.57 -21.09 36.38
CA ALA A 25 17.85 -22.26 36.91
C ALA A 25 17.04 -22.02 38.20
N CYS A 26 17.08 -20.82 38.79
CA CYS A 26 16.34 -20.53 40.03
C CYS A 26 15.81 -19.10 40.06
N SER A 27 14.67 -18.85 39.41
CA SER A 27 13.81 -17.71 39.73
C SER A 27 12.36 -18.07 39.42
N PRO A 28 11.51 -18.27 40.44
CA PRO A 28 10.08 -18.38 40.25
C PRO A 28 9.49 -16.97 40.10
N ASN A 29 8.56 -16.83 39.17
CA ASN A 29 7.67 -15.68 38.94
C ASN A 29 8.29 -14.40 38.36
N GLY A 30 7.90 -14.10 37.13
CA GLY A 30 8.00 -12.74 36.58
C GLY A 30 8.23 -12.62 35.08
N SER A 31 7.89 -13.61 34.25
CA SER A 31 7.84 -13.38 32.81
C SER A 31 6.57 -12.60 32.45
N ASN A 32 6.67 -11.26 32.40
CA ASN A 32 5.84 -10.45 31.52
C ASN A 32 6.23 -10.79 30.06
N GLN A 33 5.84 -11.98 29.61
CA GLN A 33 5.56 -12.17 28.19
C GLN A 33 4.18 -11.54 28.00
N ALA A 34 4.13 -10.34 27.44
CA ALA A 34 2.94 -9.87 26.78
C ALA A 34 2.70 -10.80 25.58
N SER A 35 2.01 -11.91 25.85
CA SER A 35 1.28 -12.63 24.82
C SER A 35 0.16 -11.70 24.37
N ASP A 36 0.46 -10.84 23.40
CA ASP A 36 -0.55 -10.24 22.51
C ASP A 36 -1.09 -11.36 21.61
N THR A 37 -1.70 -12.38 22.23
CA THR A 37 -2.66 -13.21 21.52
C THR A 37 -3.85 -12.28 21.32
N PRO A 38 -4.30 -12.02 20.08
CA PRO A 38 -5.56 -11.31 19.89
C PRO A 38 -6.60 -12.11 20.67
N THR A 39 -7.10 -11.54 21.76
CA THR A 39 -8.28 -12.09 22.43
C THR A 39 -9.37 -12.08 21.38
N ASP A 40 -9.81 -13.26 20.96
CA ASP A 40 -10.99 -13.43 20.13
C ASP A 40 -12.10 -12.59 20.76
N VAL A 41 -12.42 -11.46 20.11
CA VAL A 41 -13.54 -10.64 20.53
C VAL A 41 -14.75 -11.48 20.16
N ALA A 42 -15.48 -11.98 21.16
CA ALA A 42 -16.75 -12.64 20.91
C ALA A 42 -17.67 -11.63 20.22
N ILE A 43 -17.86 -11.81 18.91
CA ILE A 43 -18.77 -10.99 18.11
C ILE A 43 -20.18 -11.40 18.49
N ASP A 44 -21.02 -10.43 18.86
CA ASP A 44 -22.44 -10.70 19.08
C ASP A 44 -23.01 -11.32 17.79
N PRO A 45 -23.73 -12.45 17.85
CA PRO A 45 -24.35 -13.03 16.65
C PRO A 45 -25.22 -12.05 15.86
N ALA A 46 -25.76 -11.00 16.49
CA ALA A 46 -26.51 -9.93 15.81
C ALA A 46 -25.61 -8.98 14.99
N ASP A 47 -24.33 -8.87 15.33
CA ASP A 47 -23.33 -8.03 14.68
C ASP A 47 -22.35 -8.84 13.79
N ALA A 48 -22.57 -10.15 13.69
CA ALA A 48 -21.75 -11.02 12.85
C ALA A 48 -21.95 -10.70 11.36
N PRO A 49 -20.87 -10.66 10.55
CA PRO A 49 -21.00 -10.39 9.13
C PRO A 49 -21.75 -11.53 8.43
N GLU A 50 -22.54 -11.21 7.41
CA GLU A 50 -23.31 -12.19 6.64
C GLU A 50 -22.39 -13.17 5.87
N THR A 51 -21.16 -12.75 5.61
CA THR A 51 -20.10 -13.54 4.99
C THR A 51 -18.75 -13.19 5.61
N ALA A 52 -17.86 -14.17 5.73
CA ALA A 52 -16.50 -13.94 6.23
C ALA A 52 -15.49 -13.55 5.12
N THR A 53 -15.90 -13.57 3.84
CA THR A 53 -15.01 -13.40 2.68
C THR A 53 -15.23 -12.09 1.95
N ALA A 54 -14.15 -11.52 1.43
CA ALA A 54 -14.15 -10.42 0.47
C ALA A 54 -12.82 -10.40 -0.30
N ARG A 55 -12.85 -10.12 -1.60
CA ARG A 55 -11.64 -9.94 -2.42
C ARG A 55 -11.37 -8.47 -2.66
N LEU A 56 -10.32 -7.94 -2.04
CA LEU A 56 -10.00 -6.51 -2.05
C LEU A 56 -8.73 -6.23 -2.86
N GLY A 57 -8.85 -5.46 -3.93
CA GLY A 57 -7.72 -5.05 -4.76
C GLY A 57 -6.89 -3.91 -4.17
N PHE A 58 -5.58 -3.90 -4.44
CA PHE A 58 -4.72 -2.74 -4.17
C PHE A 58 -3.67 -2.51 -5.26
N ILE A 59 -3.25 -1.26 -5.43
CA ILE A 59 -2.05 -0.89 -6.20
C ILE A 59 -0.90 -0.69 -5.20
N ALA A 60 0.32 -1.05 -5.60
CA ALA A 60 1.51 -0.98 -4.75
C ALA A 60 1.99 0.48 -4.52
N LEU A 61 1.17 1.23 -3.79
CA LEU A 61 1.40 2.58 -3.28
C LEU A 61 1.25 2.56 -1.76
N THR A 62 1.91 3.48 -1.07
CA THR A 62 1.92 3.53 0.40
C THR A 62 0.54 3.73 1.02
N ASP A 63 -0.37 4.40 0.31
CA ASP A 63 -1.75 4.65 0.73
C ASP A 63 -2.68 3.42 0.66
N SER A 64 -2.20 2.29 0.12
CA SER A 64 -2.85 0.98 0.28
C SER A 64 -2.62 0.34 1.66
N ALA A 65 -1.73 0.92 2.48
CA ALA A 65 -1.33 0.37 3.77
C ALA A 65 -2.49 -0.02 4.69
N PRO A 66 -3.61 0.74 4.82
CA PRO A 66 -4.70 0.33 5.71
C PRO A 66 -5.27 -1.06 5.38
N LEU A 67 -5.43 -1.41 4.09
CA LEU A 67 -5.95 -2.73 3.71
C LEU A 67 -4.96 -3.85 4.03
N ILE A 68 -3.68 -3.61 3.76
CA ILE A 68 -2.60 -4.59 3.98
C ILE A 68 -2.39 -4.82 5.48
N ILE A 69 -2.32 -3.74 6.25
CA ILE A 69 -2.15 -3.80 7.70
C ILE A 69 -3.35 -4.46 8.37
N ALA A 70 -4.57 -4.19 7.89
CA ALA A 70 -5.76 -4.87 8.40
C ALA A 70 -5.69 -6.39 8.26
N LYS A 71 -5.13 -6.91 7.16
CA LYS A 71 -4.90 -8.36 7.00
C LYS A 71 -3.74 -8.85 7.87
N VAL A 72 -2.56 -8.21 7.78
CA VAL A 72 -1.34 -8.69 8.44
C VAL A 72 -1.40 -8.60 9.96
N LYS A 73 -2.20 -7.67 10.50
CA LYS A 73 -2.41 -7.50 11.95
C LYS A 73 -3.66 -8.20 12.47
N GLY A 74 -4.38 -8.96 11.63
CA GLY A 74 -5.59 -9.69 12.03
C GLY A 74 -6.77 -8.78 12.40
N PHE A 75 -6.81 -7.54 11.91
CA PHE A 75 -7.96 -6.65 12.17
C PHE A 75 -9.21 -7.12 11.43
N TYR A 76 -9.11 -7.73 10.24
CA TYR A 76 -10.28 -8.34 9.60
C TYR A 76 -10.84 -9.50 10.44
N ASP A 77 -9.96 -10.42 10.87
CA ASP A 77 -10.32 -11.58 11.67
C ASP A 77 -10.98 -11.18 13.00
N LYS A 78 -10.45 -10.12 13.65
CA LYS A 78 -11.02 -9.53 14.88
C LYS A 78 -12.49 -9.13 14.71
N TYR A 79 -12.93 -8.77 13.51
CA TYR A 79 -14.30 -8.38 13.20
C TYR A 79 -15.04 -9.43 12.35
N GLY A 80 -14.60 -10.69 12.36
CA GLY A 80 -15.33 -11.82 11.77
C GLY A 80 -15.13 -12.01 10.26
N MET A 81 -14.33 -11.15 9.63
CA MET A 81 -14.00 -11.20 8.20
C MET A 81 -12.76 -12.09 7.97
N THR A 82 -12.83 -13.35 8.38
CA THR A 82 -11.67 -14.26 8.49
C THR A 82 -11.08 -14.70 7.15
N ASP A 83 -11.82 -14.56 6.04
CA ASP A 83 -11.43 -15.01 4.70
C ASP A 83 -11.30 -13.84 3.70
N VAL A 84 -10.83 -12.69 4.16
CA VAL A 84 -10.51 -11.56 3.27
C VAL A 84 -9.21 -11.81 2.51
N SER A 85 -9.23 -11.67 1.19
CA SER A 85 -8.04 -11.61 0.35
C SER A 85 -7.68 -10.15 0.02
N VAL A 86 -6.38 -9.83 0.04
CA VAL A 86 -5.85 -8.51 -0.34
C VAL A 86 -4.92 -8.71 -1.53
N GLU A 87 -5.40 -8.35 -2.73
CA GLU A 87 -4.85 -8.79 -4.01
C GLU A 87 -4.19 -7.64 -4.77
N LYS A 88 -2.90 -7.79 -5.12
CA LYS A 88 -2.18 -6.79 -5.89
C LYS A 88 -2.73 -6.70 -7.32
N GLN A 89 -3.07 -5.50 -7.74
CA GLN A 89 -3.53 -5.18 -9.09
C GLN A 89 -2.35 -4.64 -9.93
N ALA A 90 -2.38 -4.90 -11.24
CA ALA A 90 -1.30 -4.50 -12.15
C ALA A 90 -1.35 -2.99 -12.50
N SER A 91 -2.54 -2.45 -12.65
CA SER A 91 -2.79 -1.05 -13.03
C SER A 91 -4.20 -0.62 -12.59
N TRP A 92 -4.48 0.69 -12.68
CA TRP A 92 -5.85 1.19 -12.45
C TRP A 92 -6.86 0.69 -13.49
N GLY A 93 -6.44 0.48 -14.74
CA GLY A 93 -7.28 -0.14 -15.76
C GLY A 93 -7.66 -1.58 -15.41
N THR A 94 -6.68 -2.39 -15.00
CA THR A 94 -6.91 -3.76 -14.51
C THR A 94 -7.78 -3.79 -13.25
N THR A 95 -7.59 -2.82 -12.35
CA THR A 95 -8.43 -2.69 -11.15
C THR A 95 -9.89 -2.44 -11.53
N ARG A 96 -10.13 -1.53 -12.50
CA ARG A 96 -11.47 -1.29 -13.07
C ARG A 96 -12.05 -2.57 -13.66
N ASP A 97 -11.29 -3.30 -14.47
CA ASP A 97 -11.75 -4.54 -15.11
C ASP A 97 -12.17 -5.59 -14.07
N ASN A 98 -11.36 -5.79 -13.03
CA ASN A 98 -11.64 -6.77 -11.98
C ASN A 98 -12.82 -6.35 -11.09
N LEU A 99 -13.03 -5.05 -10.83
CA LEU A 99 -14.23 -4.57 -10.13
C LEU A 99 -15.49 -4.77 -10.97
N VAL A 100 -15.40 -4.51 -12.27
CA VAL A 100 -16.51 -4.74 -13.20
C VAL A 100 -16.86 -6.23 -13.31
N LEU A 101 -15.86 -7.10 -13.22
CA LEU A 101 -16.04 -8.55 -13.26
C LEU A 101 -16.66 -9.10 -11.97
N GLY A 102 -16.34 -8.50 -10.82
CA GLY A 102 -16.77 -8.96 -9.48
C GLY A 102 -16.14 -10.30 -9.07
N SER A 103 -16.12 -10.61 -7.77
CA SER A 103 -15.52 -11.87 -7.28
C SER A 103 -16.16 -13.12 -7.86
N GLY A 104 -17.48 -13.11 -8.08
CA GLY A 104 -18.21 -14.21 -8.72
C GLY A 104 -17.77 -14.49 -10.16
N GLY A 105 -17.20 -13.49 -10.86
CA GLY A 105 -16.58 -13.65 -12.18
C GLY A 105 -15.07 -13.90 -12.13
N GLY A 106 -14.47 -14.02 -10.95
CA GLY A 106 -13.02 -14.15 -10.77
C GLY A 106 -12.28 -12.82 -10.52
N GLY A 107 -13.00 -11.68 -10.52
CA GLY A 107 -12.49 -10.35 -10.20
C GLY A 107 -12.44 -10.04 -8.69
N ILE A 108 -12.72 -8.80 -8.32
CA ILE A 108 -12.65 -8.30 -6.93
C ILE A 108 -13.95 -7.59 -6.53
N ASP A 109 -14.23 -7.56 -5.23
CA ASP A 109 -15.46 -6.96 -4.66
C ASP A 109 -15.30 -5.47 -4.33
N GLY A 110 -14.06 -5.05 -4.06
CA GLY A 110 -13.73 -3.67 -3.69
C GLY A 110 -12.24 -3.42 -3.85
N ALA A 111 -11.80 -2.17 -3.66
CA ALA A 111 -10.39 -1.83 -3.80
C ALA A 111 -9.98 -0.58 -3.02
N HIS A 112 -8.70 -0.54 -2.65
CA HIS A 112 -7.96 0.72 -2.53
C HIS A 112 -7.98 1.38 -3.93
N ILE A 113 -8.57 2.58 -4.05
CA ILE A 113 -8.94 3.14 -5.35
C ILE A 113 -8.83 4.67 -5.40
N LEU A 114 -8.57 5.20 -6.60
CA LEU A 114 -8.64 6.63 -6.86
C LEU A 114 -10.08 7.14 -6.72
N THR A 115 -10.29 8.17 -5.90
CA THR A 115 -11.62 8.71 -5.54
C THR A 115 -12.63 8.85 -6.68
N PRO A 116 -12.26 9.31 -7.89
CA PRO A 116 -13.22 9.44 -8.97
C PRO A 116 -13.72 8.10 -9.53
N MET A 117 -12.91 7.04 -9.48
CA MET A 117 -13.21 5.79 -10.18
C MET A 117 -14.53 5.13 -9.73
N PRO A 118 -14.90 5.02 -8.44
CA PRO A 118 -16.21 4.51 -8.04
C PRO A 118 -17.38 5.24 -8.72
N TYR A 119 -17.31 6.57 -8.86
CA TYR A 119 -18.33 7.34 -9.57
C TYR A 119 -18.33 7.03 -11.07
N LEU A 120 -17.15 7.02 -11.70
CA LEU A 120 -17.00 6.78 -13.13
C LEU A 120 -17.45 5.37 -13.52
N ILE A 121 -17.14 4.36 -12.71
CA ILE A 121 -17.56 2.96 -12.87
C ILE A 121 -19.08 2.83 -12.66
N SER A 122 -19.62 3.47 -11.62
CA SER A 122 -21.07 3.47 -11.35
C SER A 122 -21.89 4.06 -12.49
N LYS A 123 -21.31 4.99 -13.25
CA LYS A 123 -21.97 5.67 -14.37
C LYS A 123 -21.56 5.14 -15.75
N GLY A 124 -20.84 4.03 -15.82
CA GLY A 124 -20.50 3.43 -17.10
C GLY A 124 -19.41 4.16 -17.90
N ILE A 125 -18.89 5.30 -17.39
CA ILE A 125 -18.06 6.26 -18.13
C ILE A 125 -16.72 5.63 -18.52
N VAL A 126 -16.16 4.84 -17.62
CA VAL A 126 -14.87 4.16 -17.80
C VAL A 126 -15.04 2.65 -17.88
N THR A 127 -16.15 2.15 -18.39
CA THR A 127 -16.47 0.70 -18.44
C THR A 127 -17.23 0.33 -19.71
N ASP A 128 -17.06 1.12 -20.77
CA ASP A 128 -17.74 0.97 -22.07
C ASP A 128 -19.27 0.90 -21.93
N GLY A 129 -19.83 1.76 -21.06
CA GLY A 129 -21.28 1.87 -20.81
C GLY A 129 -21.84 0.87 -19.80
N ARG A 130 -21.02 -0.04 -19.24
CA ARG A 130 -21.48 -0.98 -18.22
C ARG A 130 -21.53 -0.32 -16.84
N GLU A 131 -22.70 0.07 -16.39
CA GLU A 131 -22.89 0.62 -15.05
C GLU A 131 -22.73 -0.47 -13.97
N VAL A 132 -21.76 -0.28 -13.08
CA VAL A 132 -21.54 -1.15 -11.91
C VAL A 132 -21.57 -0.28 -10.66
N PRO A 133 -22.69 -0.21 -9.94
CA PRO A 133 -22.82 0.65 -8.77
C PRO A 133 -21.75 0.34 -7.71
N MET A 134 -21.07 1.38 -7.23
CA MET A 134 -20.03 1.29 -6.22
C MET A 134 -20.26 2.30 -5.09
N TYR A 135 -19.80 1.96 -3.89
CA TYR A 135 -19.87 2.83 -2.72
C TYR A 135 -18.47 3.20 -2.23
N ILE A 136 -18.29 4.47 -1.87
CA ILE A 136 -17.12 4.93 -1.12
C ILE A 136 -17.45 4.79 0.36
N VAL A 137 -16.83 3.81 1.01
CA VAL A 137 -17.07 3.51 2.44
C VAL A 137 -16.14 4.28 3.37
N ALA A 138 -14.94 4.63 2.90
CA ALA A 138 -13.95 5.35 3.70
C ALA A 138 -12.94 6.08 2.81
N ARG A 139 -12.25 7.06 3.40
CA ARG A 139 -11.05 7.68 2.85
C ARG A 139 -9.83 6.99 3.46
N LEU A 140 -9.03 6.30 2.63
CA LEU A 140 -7.83 5.59 3.11
C LEU A 140 -6.69 6.54 3.53
N ASN A 141 -6.52 7.64 2.81
CA ASN A 141 -5.50 8.64 3.11
C ASN A 141 -5.89 10.04 2.61
N VAL A 142 -5.11 11.01 3.06
CA VAL A 142 -4.93 12.32 2.41
C VAL A 142 -3.44 12.51 2.14
N ASN A 143 -3.11 13.33 1.15
CA ASN A 143 -1.72 13.66 0.76
C ASN A 143 -0.89 12.44 0.29
N GLY A 144 0.44 12.55 0.34
CA GLY A 144 1.37 11.46 0.00
C GLY A 144 1.62 11.24 -1.50
N GLN A 145 1.09 12.10 -2.35
CA GLN A 145 1.32 12.10 -3.80
C GLN A 145 2.28 13.23 -4.18
N GLY A 146 2.89 13.16 -5.37
CA GLY A 146 3.81 14.19 -5.84
C GLY A 146 3.83 14.33 -7.36
N ILE A 147 4.23 15.52 -7.82
CA ILE A 147 4.52 15.81 -9.22
C ILE A 147 6.04 15.87 -9.37
N SER A 148 6.58 15.02 -10.22
CA SER A 148 8.02 14.95 -10.49
C SER A 148 8.33 15.48 -11.88
N LEU A 149 9.47 16.12 -12.03
CA LEU A 149 9.97 16.68 -13.28
C LEU A 149 11.25 15.96 -13.71
N SER A 150 11.52 15.95 -15.01
CA SER A 150 12.85 15.57 -15.53
C SER A 150 13.92 16.53 -15.01
N ASN A 151 15.16 16.07 -14.89
CA ASN A 151 16.30 16.90 -14.53
C ASN A 151 16.51 18.07 -15.52
N ASP A 152 15.98 17.98 -16.74
CA ASP A 152 16.05 19.07 -17.73
C ASP A 152 15.31 20.35 -17.29
N TYR A 153 14.54 20.30 -16.20
CA TYR A 153 13.81 21.45 -15.65
C TYR A 153 14.46 22.04 -14.39
N LEU A 154 15.62 21.52 -13.94
CA LEU A 154 16.26 21.98 -12.70
C LEU A 154 16.54 23.50 -12.71
N ASP A 155 17.02 24.03 -13.83
CA ASP A 155 17.39 25.45 -13.96
C ASP A 155 16.18 26.41 -14.00
N THR A 156 14.96 25.87 -14.12
CA THR A 156 13.75 26.70 -14.11
C THR A 156 13.38 27.21 -12.72
N ASN A 157 13.96 26.62 -11.66
CA ASN A 157 13.59 26.87 -10.27
C ASN A 157 12.08 26.74 -10.01
N VAL A 158 11.39 25.88 -10.78
CA VAL A 158 9.97 25.63 -10.59
C VAL A 158 9.70 25.02 -9.21
N GLY A 159 8.69 25.57 -8.53
CA GLY A 159 8.20 25.10 -7.24
C GLY A 159 6.72 24.76 -7.33
N LEU A 160 5.94 25.23 -6.35
CA LEU A 160 4.48 25.08 -6.37
C LEU A 160 3.81 25.94 -7.45
N ASP A 161 4.41 27.08 -7.80
CA ASP A 161 3.97 27.88 -8.93
C ASP A 161 4.58 27.34 -10.23
N SER A 162 3.73 26.76 -11.08
CA SER A 162 4.11 26.19 -12.38
C SER A 162 4.11 27.21 -13.52
N SER A 163 3.76 28.48 -13.28
CA SER A 163 3.65 29.51 -14.32
C SER A 163 4.94 29.72 -15.11
N VAL A 164 6.09 29.55 -14.46
CA VAL A 164 7.43 29.60 -15.07
C VAL A 164 7.65 28.55 -16.16
N LEU A 165 6.90 27.44 -16.12
CA LEU A 165 7.02 26.38 -17.12
C LEU A 165 6.31 26.71 -18.43
N LYS A 166 5.43 27.73 -18.47
CA LYS A 166 4.66 28.07 -19.66
C LYS A 166 5.55 28.38 -20.85
N ASP A 167 6.50 29.30 -20.68
CA ASP A 167 7.39 29.72 -21.75
C ASP A 167 8.41 28.63 -22.09
N VAL A 168 8.85 27.85 -21.09
CA VAL A 168 9.71 26.68 -21.27
C VAL A 168 9.03 25.64 -22.17
N PHE A 169 7.77 25.32 -21.91
CA PHE A 169 7.01 24.37 -22.73
C PHE A 169 6.74 24.91 -24.14
N ALA A 170 6.45 26.20 -24.28
CA ALA A 170 6.29 26.82 -25.60
C ALA A 170 7.58 26.75 -26.43
N GLN A 171 8.72 27.05 -25.83
CA GLN A 171 10.03 26.95 -26.48
C GLN A 171 10.33 25.51 -26.89
N ARG A 172 10.17 24.55 -25.96
CA ARG A 172 10.40 23.14 -26.25
C ARG A 172 9.51 22.61 -27.37
N LYS A 173 8.23 23.01 -27.39
CA LYS A 173 7.29 22.68 -28.47
C LYS A 173 7.75 23.22 -29.82
N SER A 174 8.24 24.47 -29.88
CA SER A 174 8.77 25.06 -31.12
C SER A 174 10.03 24.34 -31.65
N ALA A 175 10.80 23.72 -30.74
CA ALA A 175 11.97 22.90 -31.06
C ALA A 175 11.62 21.44 -31.39
N GLY A 176 10.34 21.09 -31.51
CA GLY A 176 9.88 19.72 -31.81
C GLY A 176 9.92 18.76 -30.60
N ASN A 177 10.15 19.27 -29.39
CA ASN A 177 10.20 18.48 -28.15
C ASN A 177 9.01 18.82 -27.25
N GLU A 178 7.79 18.52 -27.70
CA GLU A 178 6.58 18.81 -26.94
C GLU A 178 6.55 18.09 -25.59
N LEU A 179 5.99 18.75 -24.57
CA LEU A 179 5.85 18.19 -23.24
C LEU A 179 5.09 16.87 -23.27
N ARG A 180 5.66 15.85 -22.63
CA ARG A 180 4.98 14.60 -22.31
C ARG A 180 4.83 14.51 -20.80
N ALA A 181 3.60 14.72 -20.32
CA ALA A 181 3.24 14.52 -18.93
C ALA A 181 2.47 13.21 -18.79
N ALA A 182 2.78 12.45 -17.74
CA ALA A 182 2.12 11.18 -17.45
C ALA A 182 1.24 11.31 -16.20
N MET A 183 0.11 10.63 -16.23
CA MET A 183 -0.78 10.41 -15.09
C MET A 183 -1.15 8.93 -15.04
N THR A 184 -1.77 8.49 -13.95
CA THR A 184 -1.96 7.06 -13.67
C THR A 184 -3.29 6.50 -14.19
N PHE A 185 -4.31 7.36 -14.37
CA PHE A 185 -5.60 7.00 -14.94
C PHE A 185 -6.35 8.28 -15.39
N PRO A 186 -6.90 8.35 -16.61
CA PRO A 186 -7.68 9.50 -17.06
C PRO A 186 -8.92 9.76 -16.20
N GLY A 187 -9.11 10.99 -15.73
CA GLY A 187 -10.16 11.34 -14.76
C GLY A 187 -9.90 10.86 -13.33
N GLY A 188 -8.75 10.22 -13.07
CA GLY A 188 -8.30 9.82 -11.73
C GLY A 188 -7.70 11.00 -10.95
N THR A 189 -7.34 10.77 -9.68
CA THR A 189 -6.83 11.84 -8.81
C THR A 189 -5.55 12.48 -9.35
N HIS A 190 -4.65 11.70 -9.95
CA HIS A 190 -3.35 12.20 -10.42
C HIS A 190 -3.50 13.06 -11.69
N ASP A 191 -4.50 12.75 -12.52
CA ASP A 191 -4.90 13.59 -13.65
C ASP A 191 -5.46 14.93 -13.17
N MET A 192 -6.18 14.96 -12.04
CA MET A 192 -6.64 16.21 -11.45
C MET A 192 -5.51 17.02 -10.81
N TRP A 193 -4.54 16.36 -10.17
CA TRP A 193 -3.42 17.07 -9.51
C TRP A 193 -2.45 17.71 -10.48
N ILE A 194 -2.20 17.10 -11.63
CA ILE A 194 -1.21 17.58 -12.61
C ILE A 194 -1.75 18.69 -13.53
N ARG A 195 -3.07 18.93 -13.54
CA ARG A 195 -3.76 19.94 -14.34
C ARG A 195 -3.89 21.26 -13.59
#